data_AF-A0A2C9CSE4-F1
#
_entry.id   AF-A0A2C9CSE4-F1
#
_cell.length_a   1.000
_cell.length_b   1.000
_cell.length_c   1.000
_cell.angle_alpha   90.00
_cell.angle_beta   90.00
_cell.angle_gamma   90.00
#
_symmetry.space_group_name_H-M   'P 1'
#
loop_
_entity.id
_entity.type
_entity.pdbx_description
1 polymer ?
#
loop_
_entity_poly.entity_id
_entity_poly.type
_entity_poly.pdbx_seq_one_letter_code
_entity_poly.pdbx_strand_id
1 'polypeptide(L)'
;MKTLVAFLMLMAPVAVSAQTIPLSGGRMTQVVGFTIERDGMTGINTLQLALTPDFNPEPHGPVPPTDVARDHRSICQRVAPMNAGLMAEHNATRFAVRWDWTPEQQDQDFTVSRFHTNAFTVTAQGDCELAVGVGVQHPTLLSGTAPRLIGSETITDRRLSGLGLEMLYDLGQPMTEEDRPARSRAAIELCLTVVEDEMRRREDNYHELDYDFLAVGFVEELAPGDILRDSYVFALDDGHCVTDLPKSVIADIRAAAQ
;
A
#
# COMPACT_ATOMS: atom_id res chain seq x y z
N MET A 1 19.33 28.80 -9.03
CA MET A 1 18.02 29.36 -8.62
C MET A 1 17.29 28.29 -7.84
N LYS A 2 17.02 28.49 -6.55
CA LYS A 2 16.23 27.55 -5.73
C LYS A 2 14.76 27.87 -5.97
N THR A 3 14.07 27.01 -6.70
CA THR A 3 12.63 27.14 -6.97
C THR A 3 11.89 26.82 -5.68
N LEU A 4 11.26 27.83 -5.08
CA LEU A 4 10.37 27.67 -3.94
C LEU A 4 9.13 26.92 -4.43
N VAL A 5 8.94 25.66 -4.01
CA VAL A 5 7.73 24.90 -4.32
C VAL A 5 6.62 25.41 -3.40
N ALA A 6 5.71 26.20 -3.95
CA ALA A 6 4.53 26.67 -3.23
C ALA A 6 3.40 25.64 -3.39
N PHE A 7 3.09 24.91 -2.31
CA PHE A 7 1.85 24.15 -2.21
C PHE A 7 0.69 25.13 -1.97
N LEU A 8 -0.19 25.29 -2.95
CA LEU A 8 -1.42 26.05 -2.77
C LEU A 8 -2.49 25.12 -2.18
N MET A 9 -2.64 25.12 -0.85
CA MET A 9 -3.76 24.44 -0.19
C MET A 9 -5.03 25.29 -0.31
N LEU A 10 -5.94 24.90 -1.19
CA LEU A 10 -7.31 25.41 -1.17
C LEU A 10 -8.09 24.56 -0.16
N MET A 11 -8.16 25.01 1.09
CA MET A 11 -9.06 24.42 2.07
C MET A 11 -10.49 24.86 1.78
N ALA A 12 -11.23 24.05 1.01
CA ALA A 12 -12.67 24.13 0.99
C ALA A 12 -13.20 23.38 2.22
N PRO A 13 -13.91 24.03 3.16
CA PRO A 13 -14.55 23.33 4.27
C PRO A 13 -15.71 22.50 3.72
N VAL A 14 -15.45 21.22 3.44
CA VAL A 14 -16.52 20.26 3.23
C VAL A 14 -17.05 19.92 4.61
N ALA A 15 -18.31 20.25 4.89
CA ALA A 15 -18.96 19.88 6.14
C ALA A 15 -19.10 18.35 6.19
N VAL A 16 -18.14 17.67 6.80
CA VAL A 16 -18.21 16.23 7.02
C VAL A 16 -18.94 16.00 8.33
N SER A 17 -20.11 15.36 8.28
CA SER A 17 -20.68 14.77 9.49
C SER A 17 -19.63 13.82 10.07
N ALA A 18 -19.32 13.90 11.37
CA ALA A 18 -18.40 12.98 12.03
C ALA A 18 -18.82 11.53 11.71
N GLN A 19 -18.17 10.95 10.70
CA GLN A 19 -18.44 9.61 10.21
C GLN A 19 -17.35 8.72 10.78
N THR A 20 -17.78 7.67 11.47
CA THR A 20 -16.92 6.55 11.82
C THR A 20 -16.97 5.54 10.70
N ILE A 21 -15.82 5.19 10.14
CA ILE A 21 -15.70 4.15 9.12
C ILE A 21 -15.20 2.87 9.82
N PRO A 22 -15.94 1.75 9.74
CA PRO A 22 -15.44 0.49 10.25
C PRO A 22 -14.31 -0.04 9.37
N LEU A 23 -13.26 -0.51 10.03
CA LEU A 23 -12.08 -1.12 9.44
C LEU A 23 -12.12 -2.63 9.60
N SER A 24 -11.16 -3.31 8.97
CA SER A 24 -10.94 -4.74 9.21
C SER A 24 -10.66 -5.03 10.70
N GLY A 25 -11.11 -6.20 11.18
CA GLY A 25 -10.87 -6.64 12.56
C GLY A 25 -11.70 -5.92 13.63
N GLY A 26 -12.80 -5.25 13.26
CA GLY A 26 -13.71 -4.59 14.22
C GLY A 26 -13.23 -3.25 14.76
N ARG A 27 -12.15 -2.70 14.18
CA ARG A 27 -11.58 -1.38 14.50
C ARG A 27 -12.37 -0.26 13.82
N MET A 28 -12.20 0.97 14.28
CA MET A 28 -12.89 2.13 13.72
C MET A 28 -11.91 3.26 13.39
N THR A 29 -12.25 4.09 12.41
CA THR A 29 -11.55 5.35 12.15
C THR A 29 -12.52 6.51 12.03
N GLN A 30 -12.12 7.67 12.54
CA GLN A 30 -12.92 8.89 12.48
C GLN A 30 -12.50 9.75 11.31
N VAL A 31 -13.49 10.25 10.55
CA VAL A 31 -13.22 11.24 9.52
C VAL A 31 -12.93 12.60 10.13
N VAL A 32 -11.74 13.13 9.85
CA VAL A 32 -11.32 14.48 10.22
C VAL A 32 -11.83 15.49 9.18
N GLY A 33 -11.70 15.17 7.90
CA GLY A 33 -12.19 16.02 6.81
C GLY A 33 -11.66 15.65 5.43
N PHE A 34 -12.07 16.45 4.44
CA PHE A 34 -11.56 16.37 3.08
C PHE A 34 -10.74 17.61 2.73
N THR A 35 -9.71 17.42 1.91
CA THR A 35 -8.89 18.48 1.33
C THR A 35 -8.66 18.21 -0.15
N ILE A 36 -8.56 19.27 -0.96
CA ILE A 36 -8.12 19.15 -2.36
C ILE A 36 -6.65 19.57 -2.40
N GLU A 37 -5.80 18.62 -2.76
CA GLU A 37 -4.38 18.87 -3.00
C GLU A 37 -4.10 18.88 -4.49
N ARG A 38 -3.26 19.83 -4.93
CA ARG A 38 -2.77 19.89 -6.30
C ARG A 38 -1.28 19.66 -6.32
N ASP A 39 -0.85 18.62 -7.02
CA ASP A 39 0.56 18.36 -7.26
C ASP A 39 1.14 19.50 -8.11
N GLY A 40 2.16 20.19 -7.59
CA GLY A 40 2.78 21.34 -8.24
C GLY A 40 3.59 21.01 -9.50
N MET A 41 3.98 19.74 -9.70
CA MET A 41 4.75 19.28 -10.87
C MET A 41 3.84 18.65 -11.92
N THR A 42 2.97 17.73 -11.52
CA THR A 42 2.10 16.98 -12.44
C THR A 42 0.78 17.71 -12.69
N GLY A 43 0.42 18.67 -11.85
CA GLY A 43 -0.85 19.41 -11.92
C GLY A 43 -2.06 18.57 -11.53
N ILE A 44 -1.87 17.32 -11.10
CA ILE A 44 -2.94 16.38 -10.75
C ILE A 44 -3.61 16.84 -9.45
N ASN A 45 -4.94 16.95 -9.49
CA ASN A 45 -5.75 17.20 -8.31
C ASN A 45 -6.10 15.87 -7.62
N THR A 46 -5.92 15.85 -6.30
CA THR A 46 -6.18 14.70 -5.43
C THR A 46 -7.16 15.12 -4.35
N LEU A 47 -8.28 14.40 -4.23
CA LEU A 47 -9.17 14.53 -3.08
C LEU A 47 -8.60 13.69 -1.94
N GLN A 48 -8.11 14.33 -0.89
CA GLN A 48 -7.55 13.65 0.27
C GLN A 48 -8.56 13.62 1.42
N LEU A 49 -8.82 12.41 1.92
CA LEU A 49 -9.56 12.12 3.13
C LEU A 49 -8.58 11.96 4.30
N ALA A 50 -8.67 12.87 5.27
CA ALA A 50 -7.92 12.81 6.52
C ALA A 50 -8.72 12.04 7.59
N LEU A 51 -8.05 11.11 8.26
CA LEU A 51 -8.66 10.22 9.26
C LEU A 51 -7.78 10.10 10.50
N THR A 52 -8.43 9.76 11.62
CA THR A 52 -7.76 9.40 12.88
C THR A 52 -8.29 8.04 13.35
N PRO A 53 -7.47 6.96 13.31
CA PRO A 53 -7.87 5.65 13.80
C PRO A 53 -8.07 5.67 15.33
N ASP A 54 -8.89 4.75 15.83
CA ASP A 54 -9.11 4.54 17.28
C ASP A 54 -8.00 3.70 17.96
N PHE A 55 -6.90 3.42 17.24
CA PHE A 55 -5.74 2.68 17.71
C PHE A 55 -4.43 3.40 17.36
N ASN A 56 -3.38 3.14 18.14
CA ASN A 56 -2.06 3.75 17.94
C ASN A 56 -1.20 2.88 17.00
N PRO A 57 -0.69 3.41 15.87
CA PRO A 57 0.08 2.63 14.91
C PRO A 57 1.60 2.47 15.22
N GLU A 58 2.16 2.99 16.31
CA GLU A 58 3.64 2.97 16.56
C GLU A 58 4.17 1.87 17.49
N PRO A 59 5.50 1.58 17.43
CA PRO A 59 6.23 1.17 16.21
C PRO A 59 5.79 -0.24 15.76
N HIS A 60 5.11 -0.93 16.68
CA HIS A 60 4.35 -2.16 16.58
C HIS A 60 3.21 -2.06 17.61
N GLY A 61 2.10 -1.40 17.25
CA GLY A 61 0.86 -1.61 17.98
C GLY A 61 0.50 -3.12 18.00
N PRO A 62 -0.45 -3.59 18.82
CA PRO A 62 -0.76 -5.02 18.96
C PRO A 62 -1.19 -5.72 17.65
N VAL A 63 -1.34 -4.97 16.55
CA VAL A 63 -1.58 -5.45 15.18
C VAL A 63 -0.47 -4.89 14.29
N PRO A 64 0.21 -5.72 13.45
CA PRO A 64 1.26 -5.23 12.56
C PRO A 64 0.73 -4.16 11.57
N PRO A 65 1.62 -3.35 10.97
CA PRO A 65 1.28 -2.36 9.91
C PRO A 65 0.65 -2.95 8.63
N THR A 66 0.43 -4.27 8.61
CA THR A 66 0.01 -5.13 7.48
C THR A 66 -1.42 -4.91 6.97
N ASP A 67 -2.10 -3.87 7.43
CA ASP A 67 -3.48 -3.58 7.04
C ASP A 67 -3.70 -2.16 6.55
N VAL A 68 -2.72 -1.26 6.67
CA VAL A 68 -2.92 0.16 6.39
C VAL A 68 -3.28 0.38 4.91
N ALA A 69 -2.52 -0.20 3.98
CA ALA A 69 -2.79 -0.03 2.56
C ALA A 69 -4.11 -0.71 2.15
N ARG A 70 -4.41 -1.85 2.77
CA ARG A 70 -5.66 -2.59 2.58
C ARG A 70 -6.88 -1.81 3.06
N ASP A 71 -6.85 -1.33 4.29
CA ASP A 71 -7.90 -0.53 4.89
C ASP A 71 -8.07 0.80 4.14
N HIS A 72 -6.97 1.46 3.75
CA HIS A 72 -7.01 2.66 2.89
C HIS A 72 -7.72 2.38 1.56
N ARG A 73 -7.44 1.24 0.92
CA ARG A 73 -8.10 0.85 -0.33
C ARG A 73 -9.59 0.58 -0.11
N SER A 74 -9.95 -0.16 0.94
CA SER A 74 -11.37 -0.42 1.29
C SER A 74 -12.12 0.88 1.58
N ILE A 75 -11.47 1.82 2.28
CA ILE A 75 -11.99 3.16 2.51
C ILE A 75 -12.17 3.89 1.17
N CYS A 76 -11.18 3.87 0.29
CA CYS A 76 -11.30 4.49 -1.02
C CYS A 76 -12.48 3.92 -1.81
N GLN A 77 -12.58 2.60 -1.91
CA GLN A 77 -13.67 1.90 -2.62
C GLN A 77 -15.05 2.29 -2.07
N ARG A 78 -15.15 2.56 -0.77
CA ARG A 78 -16.40 2.98 -0.13
C ARG A 78 -16.68 4.48 -0.28
N VAL A 79 -15.68 5.31 -0.07
CA VAL A 79 -15.84 6.76 0.13
C VAL A 79 -15.68 7.55 -1.16
N ALA A 80 -14.82 7.13 -2.08
CA ALA A 80 -14.63 7.83 -3.36
C ALA A 80 -15.93 7.89 -4.19
N PRO A 81 -16.72 6.81 -4.36
CA PRO A 81 -17.99 6.89 -5.09
C PRO A 81 -19.00 7.85 -4.47
N MET A 82 -19.04 7.93 -3.13
CA MET A 82 -19.92 8.85 -2.39
C MET A 82 -19.53 10.32 -2.59
N ASN A 83 -18.29 10.59 -2.98
CA ASN A 83 -17.74 11.92 -3.19
C ASN A 83 -17.43 12.22 -4.66
N ALA A 84 -17.98 11.43 -5.61
CA ALA A 84 -17.74 11.59 -7.04
C ALA A 84 -18.10 12.99 -7.56
N GLY A 85 -19.14 13.63 -7.01
CA GLY A 85 -19.51 15.01 -7.35
C GLY A 85 -18.45 16.04 -6.97
N LEU A 86 -17.89 15.93 -5.76
CA LEU A 86 -16.81 16.79 -5.28
C LEU A 86 -15.52 16.57 -6.09
N MET A 87 -15.21 15.31 -6.41
CA MET A 87 -14.07 14.99 -7.28
C MET A 87 -14.24 15.61 -8.67
N ALA A 88 -15.44 15.51 -9.27
CA ALA A 88 -15.73 16.11 -10.57
C ALA A 88 -15.65 17.65 -10.54
N GLU A 89 -16.20 18.29 -9.51
CA GLU A 89 -16.16 19.75 -9.32
C GLU A 89 -14.72 20.30 -9.31
N HIS A 90 -13.80 19.55 -8.69
CA HIS A 90 -12.40 19.94 -8.57
C HIS A 90 -11.47 19.30 -9.59
N ASN A 91 -11.99 18.60 -10.62
CA ASN A 91 -11.20 17.82 -11.58
C ASN A 91 -10.19 16.88 -10.91
N ALA A 92 -10.56 16.30 -9.76
CA ALA A 92 -9.72 15.35 -9.04
C ALA A 92 -9.86 13.95 -9.65
N THR A 93 -8.75 13.42 -10.16
CA THR A 93 -8.67 12.05 -10.71
C THR A 93 -8.07 11.05 -9.74
N ARG A 94 -7.57 11.54 -8.60
CA ARG A 94 -7.03 10.74 -7.50
C ARG A 94 -7.79 10.95 -6.21
N PHE A 95 -7.83 9.88 -5.41
CA PHE A 95 -8.34 9.89 -4.05
C PHE A 95 -7.23 9.44 -3.11
N ALA A 96 -6.90 10.21 -2.08
CA ALA A 96 -5.90 9.83 -1.09
C ALA A 96 -6.56 9.59 0.26
N VAL A 97 -6.10 8.57 0.97
CA VAL A 97 -6.45 8.32 2.36
C VAL A 97 -5.21 8.61 3.19
N ARG A 98 -5.34 9.54 4.15
CA ARG A 98 -4.29 9.94 5.07
C ARG A 98 -4.71 9.62 6.49
N TRP A 99 -3.88 8.88 7.20
CA TRP A 99 -4.03 8.57 8.61
C TRP A 99 -2.92 9.25 9.39
N ASP A 100 -3.28 10.17 10.28
CA ASP A 100 -2.35 10.87 11.14
C ASP A 100 -2.31 10.24 12.53
N TRP A 101 -1.13 10.14 13.12
CA TRP A 101 -0.96 9.75 14.51
C TRP A 101 0.16 10.52 15.19
N THR A 102 0.20 10.46 16.52
CA THR A 102 1.25 11.06 17.33
C THR A 102 1.82 9.98 18.24
N PRO A 103 3.11 9.62 18.13
CA PRO A 103 3.75 8.62 18.98
C PRO A 103 3.61 9.00 20.46
N GLU A 104 3.34 8.00 21.32
CA GLU A 104 3.20 8.20 22.76
C GLU A 104 4.54 8.51 23.44
N GLN A 105 5.63 7.86 22.99
CA GLN A 105 6.98 8.16 23.44
C GLN A 105 7.66 9.09 22.45
N GLN A 106 8.08 10.25 22.93
CA GLN A 106 8.85 11.21 22.17
C GLN A 106 10.03 11.68 23.01
N ASP A 107 11.24 11.45 22.52
CA ASP A 107 12.48 11.83 23.21
C ASP A 107 12.88 13.30 22.94
N GLN A 108 11.96 14.10 22.38
CA GLN A 108 12.21 15.44 21.86
C GLN A 108 11.27 16.46 22.52
N ASP A 109 11.74 17.71 22.66
CA ASP A 109 10.97 18.79 23.30
C ASP A 109 9.83 19.36 22.44
N PHE A 110 9.54 18.74 21.28
CA PHE A 110 8.46 19.12 20.39
C PHE A 110 7.65 17.91 19.95
N THR A 111 6.34 18.11 19.75
CA THR A 111 5.45 17.03 19.30
C THR A 111 5.69 16.73 17.84
N VAL A 112 6.08 15.49 17.54
CA VAL A 112 6.19 15.00 16.17
C VAL A 112 4.99 14.12 15.87
N SER A 113 4.16 14.54 14.93
CA SER A 113 3.13 13.68 14.36
C SER A 113 3.67 12.98 13.11
N ARG A 114 3.14 11.81 12.83
CA ARG A 114 3.50 10.93 11.72
C ARG A 114 2.23 10.60 10.94
N PHE A 115 2.40 10.10 9.73
CA PHE A 115 1.26 9.77 8.89
C PHE A 115 1.54 8.65 7.92
N HIS A 116 0.47 7.93 7.58
CA HIS A 116 0.41 7.01 6.46
C HIS A 116 -0.48 7.65 5.41
N THR A 117 -0.03 7.67 4.16
CA THR A 117 -0.84 8.14 3.05
C THR A 117 -0.72 7.18 1.89
N ASN A 118 -1.88 6.74 1.40
CA ASN A 118 -1.97 6.00 0.14
C ASN A 118 -2.89 6.79 -0.79
N ALA A 119 -2.39 7.08 -1.98
CA ALA A 119 -3.18 7.66 -3.05
C ALA A 119 -3.67 6.56 -3.97
N PHE A 120 -4.83 6.78 -4.59
CA PHE A 120 -5.49 5.86 -5.51
C PHE A 120 -5.95 6.62 -6.75
N THR A 121 -5.77 6.03 -7.92
CA THR A 121 -6.51 6.38 -9.12
C THR A 121 -7.90 5.77 -9.01
N VAL A 122 -8.95 6.57 -9.22
CA VAL A 122 -10.32 6.08 -9.25
C VAL A 122 -10.69 5.80 -10.71
N THR A 123 -10.98 4.54 -11.04
CA THR A 123 -11.32 4.13 -12.41
C THR A 123 -12.72 4.65 -12.79
N ALA A 124 -13.06 4.57 -14.09
CA ALA A 124 -14.40 4.93 -14.55
C ALA A 124 -15.51 4.05 -13.93
N GLN A 125 -15.16 2.84 -13.50
CA GLN A 125 -16.04 1.89 -12.83
C GLN A 125 -16.16 2.15 -11.33
N GLY A 126 -15.38 3.09 -10.78
CA GLY A 126 -15.34 3.43 -9.36
C GLY A 126 -14.37 2.59 -8.54
N ASP A 127 -13.53 1.78 -9.19
CA ASP A 127 -12.49 1.00 -8.49
C ASP A 127 -11.33 1.90 -8.07
N CYS A 128 -10.74 1.59 -6.92
CA CYS A 128 -9.56 2.28 -6.43
C CYS A 128 -8.30 1.45 -6.66
N GLU A 129 -7.44 1.95 -7.55
CA GLU A 129 -6.13 1.37 -7.88
C GLU A 129 -5.03 2.24 -7.24
N LEU A 130 -4.00 1.64 -6.62
CA LEU A 130 -2.92 2.43 -5.99
C LEU A 130 -2.30 3.41 -6.98
N ALA A 131 -2.35 4.71 -6.70
CA ALA A 131 -1.80 5.73 -7.57
C ALA A 131 -0.27 5.55 -7.71
N VAL A 132 0.23 5.85 -8.92
CA VAL A 132 1.63 5.72 -9.37
C VAL A 132 2.66 5.89 -8.24
N GLY A 133 3.53 4.90 -8.08
CA GLY A 133 4.64 4.94 -7.13
C GLY A 133 4.79 3.71 -6.22
N VAL A 134 4.01 2.65 -6.43
CA VAL A 134 4.19 1.37 -5.72
C VAL A 134 4.24 0.25 -6.77
N GLY A 135 5.45 -0.18 -7.15
CA GLY A 135 5.70 -1.26 -8.11
C GLY A 135 4.87 -1.23 -9.41
N VAL A 136 4.86 -2.37 -10.11
CA VAL A 136 3.99 -2.63 -11.25
C VAL A 136 2.63 -3.14 -10.73
N GLN A 137 1.54 -2.47 -11.09
CA GLN A 137 0.19 -2.82 -10.59
C GLN A 137 -0.31 -4.18 -11.10
N HIS A 138 0.00 -4.51 -12.36
CA HIS A 138 -0.41 -5.76 -13.01
C HIS A 138 0.83 -6.40 -13.62
N PRO A 139 1.70 -7.01 -12.81
CA PRO A 139 2.92 -7.58 -13.33
C PRO A 139 2.62 -8.80 -14.20
N THR A 140 3.30 -8.87 -15.33
CA THR A 140 3.24 -10.02 -16.23
C THR A 140 4.16 -11.09 -15.68
N LEU A 141 3.60 -12.25 -15.32
CA LEU A 141 4.36 -13.39 -14.81
C LEU A 141 4.52 -14.47 -15.90
N LEU A 142 5.67 -15.13 -15.93
CA LEU A 142 5.95 -16.30 -16.78
C LEU A 142 5.03 -17.48 -16.45
N SER A 143 4.59 -17.59 -15.19
CA SER A 143 3.56 -18.57 -14.81
C SER A 143 2.21 -18.36 -15.50
N GLY A 144 1.98 -17.22 -16.17
CA GLY A 144 0.69 -16.84 -16.74
C GLY A 144 -0.32 -16.36 -15.70
N THR A 145 0.08 -16.24 -14.44
CA THR A 145 -0.74 -15.64 -13.38
C THR A 145 -0.77 -14.11 -13.60
N ALA A 146 -1.95 -13.50 -13.49
CA ALA A 146 -2.14 -12.07 -13.66
C ALA A 146 -2.55 -11.42 -12.32
N PRO A 147 -1.63 -11.35 -11.34
CA PRO A 147 -1.95 -10.77 -10.04
C PRO A 147 -2.16 -9.26 -10.19
N ARG A 148 -3.00 -8.70 -9.32
CA ARG A 148 -3.19 -7.27 -9.16
C ARG A 148 -2.58 -6.84 -7.85
N LEU A 149 -1.65 -5.91 -7.88
CA LEU A 149 -1.10 -5.29 -6.67
C LEU A 149 -2.20 -4.52 -5.96
N ILE A 150 -2.37 -4.82 -4.68
CA ILE A 150 -3.40 -4.22 -3.86
C ILE A 150 -2.84 -3.51 -2.63
N GLY A 151 -1.61 -3.82 -2.21
CA GLY A 151 -0.98 -3.18 -1.05
C GLY A 151 0.52 -3.40 -1.01
N SER A 152 1.20 -2.58 -0.21
CA SER A 152 2.63 -2.68 0.02
C SER A 152 2.97 -2.11 1.39
N GLU A 153 3.60 -2.88 2.26
CA GLU A 153 3.67 -2.57 3.68
C GLU A 153 5.02 -2.97 4.26
N THR A 154 5.54 -2.16 5.18
CA THR A 154 6.67 -2.56 6.01
C THR A 154 6.16 -3.47 7.12
N ILE A 155 6.75 -4.64 7.27
CA ILE A 155 6.31 -5.71 8.16
C ILE A 155 7.46 -6.19 9.06
N THR A 156 7.12 -6.91 10.12
CA THR A 156 8.06 -7.70 10.92
C THR A 156 7.56 -9.13 10.97
N ASP A 157 8.43 -10.11 10.79
CA ASP A 157 8.09 -11.53 10.87
C ASP A 157 8.80 -12.16 12.06
N ARG A 158 8.10 -12.90 12.92
CA ARG A 158 8.72 -13.52 14.11
C ARG A 158 9.81 -14.55 13.77
N ARG A 159 9.83 -15.05 12.53
CA ARG A 159 10.79 -16.06 12.05
C ARG A 159 12.09 -15.43 11.57
N LEU A 160 12.10 -14.13 11.29
CA LEU A 160 13.25 -13.40 10.77
C LEU A 160 13.54 -12.21 11.69
N SER A 161 14.81 -11.88 11.86
CA SER A 161 15.18 -10.62 12.51
C SER A 161 15.03 -9.48 11.50
N GLY A 162 14.56 -8.32 11.98
CA GLY A 162 14.62 -7.08 11.19
C GLY A 162 13.31 -6.69 10.51
N LEU A 163 13.42 -5.75 9.57
CA LEU A 163 12.30 -5.17 8.82
C LEU A 163 12.10 -5.92 7.51
N GLY A 164 10.85 -6.09 7.09
CA GLY A 164 10.55 -6.65 5.77
C GLY A 164 9.62 -5.77 4.96
N LEU A 165 9.68 -5.90 3.65
CA LEU A 165 8.70 -5.32 2.74
C LEU A 165 7.78 -6.43 2.24
N GLU A 166 6.48 -6.29 2.51
CA GLU A 166 5.47 -7.15 1.93
C GLU A 166 4.70 -6.44 0.82
N MET A 167 4.54 -7.10 -0.32
CA MET A 167 3.60 -6.68 -1.36
C MET A 167 2.43 -7.66 -1.41
N LEU A 168 1.21 -7.09 -1.37
CA LEU A 168 -0.04 -7.84 -1.32
C LEU A 168 -0.71 -7.83 -2.68
N TYR A 169 -1.14 -9.00 -3.14
CA TYR A 169 -1.74 -9.20 -4.45
C TYR A 169 -3.11 -9.89 -4.36
N ASP A 170 -4.02 -9.49 -5.23
CA ASP A 170 -5.29 -10.16 -5.50
C ASP A 170 -5.18 -10.93 -6.82
N LEU A 171 -5.58 -12.20 -6.81
CA LEU A 171 -5.53 -13.07 -8.00
C LEU A 171 -6.82 -13.03 -8.81
N GLY A 172 -7.88 -12.39 -8.31
CA GLY A 172 -9.19 -12.34 -8.96
C GLY A 172 -9.92 -13.69 -8.99
N GLN A 173 -9.42 -14.69 -8.26
CA GLN A 173 -9.97 -16.04 -8.18
C GLN A 173 -9.85 -16.58 -6.75
N PRO A 174 -10.77 -17.47 -6.34
CA PRO A 174 -10.70 -18.12 -5.02
C PRO A 174 -9.38 -18.86 -4.82
N MET A 175 -8.81 -18.76 -3.63
CA MET A 175 -7.58 -19.45 -3.26
C MET A 175 -7.91 -20.83 -2.70
N THR A 176 -7.51 -21.86 -3.44
CA THR A 176 -7.60 -23.25 -2.98
C THR A 176 -6.23 -23.80 -2.58
N GLU A 177 -6.19 -24.90 -1.83
CA GLU A 177 -4.94 -25.62 -1.55
C GLU A 177 -4.32 -26.22 -2.83
N GLU A 178 -5.14 -26.59 -3.82
CA GLU A 178 -4.67 -27.14 -5.10
C GLU A 178 -3.83 -26.12 -5.88
N ASP A 179 -4.13 -24.83 -5.74
CA ASP A 179 -3.43 -23.74 -6.41
C ASP A 179 -2.17 -23.28 -5.68
N ARG A 180 -1.88 -23.82 -4.48
CA ARG A 180 -0.73 -23.42 -3.66
C ARG A 180 0.61 -23.52 -4.41
N PRO A 181 0.90 -24.58 -5.20
CA PRO A 181 2.12 -24.62 -6.00
C PRO A 181 2.20 -23.52 -7.06
N ALA A 182 1.07 -23.13 -7.65
CA ALA A 182 1.03 -22.02 -8.62
C ALA A 182 1.27 -20.69 -7.94
N ARG A 183 0.65 -20.44 -6.78
CA ARG A 183 0.90 -19.25 -5.95
C ARG A 183 2.35 -19.15 -5.48
N SER A 184 2.94 -20.26 -5.05
CA SER A 184 4.36 -20.30 -4.67
C SER A 184 5.29 -19.88 -5.82
N ARG A 185 5.04 -20.38 -7.05
CA ARG A 185 5.79 -19.93 -8.24
C ARG A 185 5.58 -18.45 -8.53
N ALA A 186 4.33 -17.99 -8.50
CA ALA A 186 4.02 -16.58 -8.70
C ALA A 186 4.69 -15.68 -7.65
N ALA A 187 4.76 -16.11 -6.38
CA ALA A 187 5.46 -15.38 -5.33
C ALA A 187 6.96 -15.26 -5.60
N ILE A 188 7.62 -16.33 -6.06
CA ILE A 188 9.03 -16.29 -6.44
C ILE A 188 9.24 -15.30 -7.58
N GLU A 189 8.43 -15.38 -8.64
CA GLU A 189 8.53 -14.48 -9.78
C GLU A 189 8.31 -13.01 -9.37
N LEU A 190 7.29 -12.73 -8.56
CA LEU A 190 7.00 -11.41 -8.03
C LEU A 190 8.16 -10.88 -7.18
N CYS A 191 8.73 -11.70 -6.30
CA CYS A 191 9.88 -11.31 -5.48
C CYS A 191 11.04 -10.86 -6.36
N LEU A 192 11.41 -11.69 -7.33
CA LEU A 192 12.56 -11.48 -8.21
C LEU A 192 12.40 -10.31 -9.21
N THR A 193 11.18 -9.81 -9.44
CA THR A 193 10.88 -8.86 -10.51
C THR A 193 10.27 -7.55 -10.02
N VAL A 194 9.32 -7.59 -9.08
CA VAL A 194 8.57 -6.41 -8.66
C VAL A 194 8.98 -5.98 -7.25
N VAL A 195 9.10 -6.93 -6.33
CA VAL A 195 9.31 -6.61 -4.91
C VAL A 195 10.74 -6.12 -4.66
N GLU A 196 11.76 -6.75 -5.26
CA GLU A 196 13.14 -6.25 -5.21
C GLU A 196 13.25 -4.79 -5.71
N ASP A 197 12.57 -4.46 -6.81
CA ASP A 197 12.64 -3.12 -7.40
C ASP A 197 11.91 -2.08 -6.53
N GLU A 198 10.77 -2.45 -5.95
CA GLU A 198 10.05 -1.59 -5.00
C GLU A 198 10.85 -1.38 -3.70
N MET A 199 11.54 -2.40 -3.20
CA MET A 199 12.46 -2.31 -2.07
C MET A 199 13.56 -1.28 -2.35
N ARG A 200 14.31 -1.46 -3.44
CA ARG A 200 15.38 -0.52 -3.83
C ARG A 200 14.86 0.90 -3.98
N ARG A 201 13.70 1.06 -4.65
CA ARG A 201 13.06 2.36 -4.80
C ARG A 201 12.75 3.00 -3.45
N ARG A 202 12.32 2.24 -2.44
CA ARG A 202 12.05 2.78 -1.11
C ARG A 202 13.33 3.18 -0.40
N GLU A 203 14.33 2.30 -0.36
CA GLU A 203 15.61 2.56 0.30
C GLU A 203 16.33 3.77 -0.33
N ASP A 204 16.24 3.95 -1.66
CA ASP A 204 16.78 5.12 -2.36
C ASP A 204 16.10 6.44 -1.97
N ASN A 205 14.83 6.39 -1.57
CA ASN A 205 14.04 7.59 -1.22
C ASN A 205 13.94 7.84 0.29
N TYR A 206 14.16 6.81 1.11
CA TYR A 206 13.98 6.82 2.56
C TYR A 206 15.19 6.17 3.23
N HIS A 207 16.14 6.99 3.65
CA HIS A 207 17.39 6.59 4.29
C HIS A 207 17.22 5.85 5.63
N GLU A 208 16.04 5.93 6.25
CA GLU A 208 15.66 5.22 7.45
C GLU A 208 15.18 3.78 7.21
N LEU A 209 14.98 3.38 5.94
CA LEU A 209 14.57 2.04 5.56
C LEU A 209 15.78 1.22 5.13
N ASP A 210 15.87 0.02 5.70
CA ASP A 210 16.80 -1.04 5.34
C ASP A 210 16.03 -2.35 5.56
N TYR A 211 15.72 -3.06 4.46
CA TYR A 211 14.89 -4.26 4.53
C TYR A 211 15.76 -5.52 4.60
N ASP A 212 15.51 -6.34 5.62
CA ASP A 212 16.20 -7.61 5.86
C ASP A 212 15.55 -8.79 5.11
N PHE A 213 14.28 -8.66 4.75
CA PHE A 213 13.54 -9.70 4.03
C PHE A 213 12.40 -9.13 3.17
N LEU A 214 11.97 -9.92 2.19
CA LEU A 214 10.83 -9.58 1.33
C LEU A 214 9.71 -10.59 1.50
N ALA A 215 8.47 -10.15 1.31
CA ALA A 215 7.31 -11.00 1.36
C ALA A 215 6.34 -10.72 0.22
N VAL A 216 5.70 -11.78 -0.26
CA VAL A 216 4.59 -11.71 -1.21
C VAL A 216 3.38 -12.35 -0.58
N GLY A 217 2.33 -11.57 -0.37
CA GLY A 217 1.04 -12.04 0.13
C GLY A 217 0.01 -12.12 -0.98
N PHE A 218 -0.76 -13.21 -1.05
CA PHE A 218 -1.99 -13.28 -1.82
C PHE A 218 -3.19 -13.16 -0.89
N VAL A 219 -4.17 -12.38 -1.31
CA VAL A 219 -5.36 -12.08 -0.50
C VAL A 219 -6.63 -12.38 -1.30
N GLU A 220 -7.56 -13.05 -0.64
CA GLU A 220 -8.94 -13.24 -1.09
C GLU A 220 -9.87 -12.64 -0.04
N GLU A 221 -10.83 -11.81 -0.47
CA GLU A 221 -11.89 -11.30 0.39
C GLU A 221 -13.10 -12.23 0.32
N LEU A 222 -13.37 -12.94 1.42
CA LEU A 222 -14.49 -13.89 1.52
C LEU A 222 -15.80 -13.16 1.85
N ALA A 223 -15.70 -12.12 2.68
CA ALA A 223 -16.76 -11.19 3.03
C ALA A 223 -16.14 -9.86 3.49
N PRO A 224 -16.91 -8.76 3.61
CA PRO A 224 -16.38 -7.50 4.11
C PRO A 224 -15.67 -7.65 5.46
N GLY A 225 -14.33 -7.51 5.44
CA GLY A 225 -13.47 -7.66 6.61
C GLY A 225 -13.06 -9.10 6.97
N ASP A 226 -13.57 -10.11 6.27
CA ASP A 226 -13.14 -11.52 6.37
C ASP A 226 -12.26 -11.87 5.17
N ILE A 227 -10.99 -12.15 5.43
CA ILE A 227 -10.00 -12.36 4.38
C ILE A 227 -9.24 -13.67 4.60
N LEU A 228 -9.01 -14.37 3.49
CA LEU A 228 -8.00 -15.41 3.43
C LEU A 228 -6.70 -14.80 2.91
N ARG A 229 -5.59 -15.07 3.60
CA ARG A 229 -4.27 -14.56 3.24
C ARG A 229 -3.24 -15.69 3.25
N ASP A 230 -2.45 -15.76 2.20
CA ASP A 230 -1.36 -16.72 2.02
C ASP A 230 -0.07 -15.95 1.70
N SER A 231 0.89 -15.92 2.63
CA SER A 231 2.12 -15.12 2.51
C SER A 231 3.38 -16.00 2.40
N TYR A 232 4.25 -15.61 1.47
CA TYR A 232 5.52 -16.25 1.13
C TYR A 232 6.65 -15.30 1.49
N VAL A 233 7.61 -15.76 2.29
CA VAL A 233 8.68 -14.92 2.84
C VAL A 233 10.03 -15.37 2.29
N PHE A 234 10.81 -14.41 1.84
CA PHE A 234 12.09 -14.58 1.19
C PHE A 234 13.17 -13.83 1.98
N ALA A 235 14.19 -14.56 2.40
CA ALA A 235 15.41 -13.92 2.91
C ALA A 235 16.09 -13.14 1.78
N LEU A 236 16.88 -12.13 2.15
CA LEU A 236 17.70 -11.37 1.22
C LEU A 236 19.17 -11.80 1.30
N ASP A 237 19.83 -11.79 0.14
CA ASP A 237 21.28 -11.84 -0.01
C ASP A 237 21.69 -10.75 -1.01
N ASP A 238 22.48 -9.78 -0.56
CA ASP A 238 22.91 -8.61 -1.34
C ASP A 238 21.73 -7.87 -2.04
N GLY A 239 20.62 -7.67 -1.31
CA GLY A 239 19.43 -7.00 -1.84
C GLY A 239 18.64 -7.79 -2.90
N HIS A 240 18.84 -9.12 -2.95
CA HIS A 240 18.13 -10.03 -3.85
C HIS A 240 17.40 -11.14 -3.10
N CYS A 241 16.23 -11.54 -3.61
CA CYS A 241 15.46 -12.65 -3.03
C CYS A 241 16.24 -13.96 -3.13
N VAL A 242 16.43 -14.62 -1.98
CA VAL A 242 16.99 -15.97 -1.93
C VAL A 242 15.92 -16.98 -2.33
N THR A 243 16.23 -17.80 -3.34
CA THR A 243 15.36 -18.87 -3.83
C THR A 243 16.16 -20.15 -4.04
N ASP A 244 15.47 -21.28 -4.19
CA ASP A 244 16.07 -22.57 -4.53
C ASP A 244 16.25 -22.78 -6.05
N LEU A 245 15.96 -21.74 -6.85
CA LEU A 245 16.03 -21.83 -8.31
C LEU A 245 17.48 -21.72 -8.83
N PRO A 246 17.81 -22.43 -9.93
CA PRO A 246 19.08 -22.25 -10.62
C PRO A 246 19.25 -20.81 -11.14
N LYS A 247 20.48 -20.29 -11.11
CA LYS A 247 20.81 -18.92 -11.59
C LYS A 247 20.33 -18.63 -13.01
N SER A 248 20.33 -19.62 -13.90
CA SER A 248 19.83 -19.47 -15.27
C SER A 248 18.32 -19.19 -15.29
N VAL A 249 17.56 -19.88 -14.45
CA VAL A 249 16.10 -19.68 -14.34
C VAL A 249 15.78 -18.32 -13.75
N ILE A 250 16.54 -17.90 -12.73
CA ILE A 250 16.40 -16.54 -12.15
C ILE A 250 16.64 -15.47 -13.23
N ALA A 251 17.66 -15.65 -14.07
CA ALA A 251 17.94 -14.72 -15.17
C ALA A 251 16.81 -14.69 -16.20
N ASP A 252 16.25 -15.83 -16.57
CA ASP A 252 15.12 -15.91 -17.51
C ASP A 252 13.87 -15.21 -16.96
N ILE A 253 13.57 -15.38 -15.66
CA ILE A 253 12.46 -14.70 -14.98
C ILE A 253 12.64 -13.18 -15.03
N ARG A 254 13.83 -12.69 -14.66
CA ARG A 254 14.13 -11.25 -14.67
C ARG A 254 14.09 -10.65 -16.06
N ALA A 255 14.58 -11.38 -17.07
CA ALA A 255 14.56 -10.93 -18.46
C ALA A 255 13.14 -10.83 -19.04
N ALA A 256 12.23 -11.71 -18.61
CA ALA A 256 10.84 -11.70 -19.07
C ALA A 256 10.00 -10.55 -18.48
N ALA A 257 10.45 -9.92 -17.41
CA ALA A 257 9.76 -8.82 -16.74
C ALA A 257 10.14 -7.42 -17.28
N GLN A 258 11.15 -7.34 -18.16
CA GLN A 258 11.61 -6.10 -18.83
C GLN A 258 10.83 -5.82 -20.11
#